data_AF-A0A0N0N7L4-F1
#
_entry.id   AF-A0A0N0N7L4-F1
#
_cell.length_a   1.000
_cell.length_b   1.000
_cell.length_c   1.000
_cell.angle_alpha   90.00
_cell.angle_beta   90.00
_cell.angle_gamma   90.00
#
_symmetry.space_group_name_H-M   'P 1'
#
loop_
_entity.id
_entity.type
_entity.pdbx_description
1 polymer ?
#
loop_
_entity_poly.entity_id
_entity_poly.type
_entity_poly.pdbx_seq_one_letter_code
_entity_poly.pdbx_strand_id
1 'polypeptide(L)'
;MSDDGHEQNGTGHESVPSRQRRRFPGISSRAYEHPADRSALVALRKLSGFDTVFKALSGLLPERSLRLMFLSDSVRVSDQQFAHLNDMLRDACYILDLEKVPPMYVTQDPQPNAMCIGLDEPIIVVTTGLVELLDEEEMRAVVGHEVGHALSGHAVYRTILLFLTSLAIRIAWIPLGNLAIMAIVTALREWFRKSELSADRAGLLVGQDLKASMRGLMKIAGGNHLHEMNVDAFLKQAEEYEAGGDLRDSVLKILNVLPRTHPFTTVRAAELKKWAESRDHQRIMDGHYPRRTEDKDTSVKDSFRESANHYATSVKSSKDPLMKLVSDIAGGAGDLGGRVRRGFGGFAGAAPAEDQPPRNGSDSSDGWDGTTDTPPRADD
;
A
#
# COMPACT_ATOMS: atom_id res chain seq x y z
N MET A 1 66.69 -13.72 11.83
CA MET A 1 66.02 -12.83 12.80
C MET A 1 64.69 -12.52 12.18
N SER A 2 63.67 -13.23 12.68
CA SER A 2 62.33 -13.26 12.14
C SER A 2 61.59 -11.98 12.51
N ASP A 3 60.87 -11.44 11.54
CA ASP A 3 60.00 -10.28 11.66
C ASP A 3 58.58 -10.84 11.91
N ASP A 4 58.06 -10.67 13.11
CA ASP A 4 56.76 -11.21 13.52
C ASP A 4 55.62 -10.31 13.00
N GLY A 5 55.00 -10.76 11.91
CA GLY A 5 53.76 -10.21 11.39
C GLY A 5 52.56 -10.69 12.22
N HIS A 6 51.87 -9.75 12.86
CA HIS A 6 50.54 -10.00 13.41
C HIS A 6 49.49 -9.99 12.27
N GLU A 7 49.06 -11.18 11.85
CA GLU A 7 47.81 -11.37 11.12
C GLU A 7 46.62 -11.01 12.03
N GLN A 8 45.86 -9.97 11.66
CA GLN A 8 44.54 -9.74 12.22
C GLN A 8 43.49 -10.44 11.34
N ASN A 9 42.95 -11.50 11.93
CA ASN A 9 41.88 -12.34 11.42
C ASN A 9 40.60 -11.54 11.14
N GLY A 10 39.92 -11.92 10.06
CA GLY A 10 38.75 -11.27 9.49
C GLY A 10 37.60 -11.03 10.47
N THR A 11 36.97 -9.86 10.30
CA THR A 11 35.74 -9.45 10.95
C THR A 11 34.59 -10.39 10.57
N GLY A 12 33.97 -10.98 11.59
CA GLY A 12 32.86 -11.91 11.46
C GLY A 12 31.63 -11.30 10.81
N HIS A 13 31.25 -11.86 9.67
CA HIS A 13 29.85 -12.05 9.38
C HIS A 13 29.47 -13.42 9.95
N GLU A 14 28.63 -13.42 10.99
CA GLU A 14 27.99 -14.64 11.46
C GLU A 14 27.30 -15.30 10.28
N SER A 15 27.77 -16.48 9.87
CA SER A 15 27.05 -17.32 8.92
C SER A 15 25.76 -17.76 9.59
N VAL A 16 24.69 -17.00 9.39
CA VAL A 16 23.36 -17.40 9.85
C VAL A 16 23.05 -18.71 9.13
N PRO A 17 22.64 -19.77 9.83
CA PRO A 17 22.36 -21.06 9.20
C PRO A 17 21.37 -20.82 8.07
N SER A 18 21.69 -21.31 6.87
CA SER A 18 20.75 -21.39 5.76
C SER A 18 19.54 -22.19 6.25
N ARG A 19 18.54 -21.49 6.80
CA ARG A 19 17.25 -22.09 7.13
C ARG A 19 16.81 -22.80 5.86
N GLN A 20 16.54 -24.10 5.94
CA GLN A 20 15.91 -24.84 4.85
C GLN A 20 14.50 -24.25 4.66
N ARG A 21 14.44 -23.13 3.94
CA ARG A 21 13.21 -22.45 3.57
C ARG A 21 12.42 -23.39 2.68
N ARG A 22 11.13 -23.49 2.94
CA ARG A 22 10.23 -24.29 2.12
C ARG A 22 10.16 -23.70 0.72
N ARG A 23 10.36 -24.55 -0.29
CA ARG A 23 10.12 -24.18 -1.68
C ARG A 23 8.66 -24.43 -2.04
N PHE A 24 8.15 -23.68 -3.02
CA PHE A 24 6.82 -23.86 -3.60
C PHE A 24 6.90 -24.15 -5.11
N PRO A 25 7.35 -25.36 -5.52
CA PRO A 25 7.45 -25.70 -6.94
C PRO A 25 6.10 -25.57 -7.65
N GLY A 26 6.10 -24.91 -8.81
CA GLY A 26 4.94 -24.68 -9.65
C GLY A 26 3.89 -23.75 -9.06
N ILE A 27 4.17 -23.01 -7.98
CA ILE A 27 3.18 -22.12 -7.35
C ILE A 27 2.64 -21.09 -8.34
N SER A 28 1.31 -21.01 -8.42
CA SER A 28 0.63 -19.93 -9.13
C SER A 28 0.61 -18.68 -8.27
N SER A 29 0.72 -17.49 -8.88
CA SER A 29 0.59 -16.22 -8.18
C SER A 29 -0.74 -16.11 -7.42
N ARG A 30 -1.77 -16.79 -7.93
CA ARG A 30 -3.08 -16.92 -7.29
C ARG A 30 -3.01 -17.52 -5.89
N ALA A 31 -1.99 -18.30 -5.55
CA ALA A 31 -1.85 -18.85 -4.20
C ALA A 31 -1.79 -17.76 -3.13
N TYR A 32 -1.11 -16.65 -3.40
CA TYR A 32 -0.89 -15.58 -2.43
C TYR A 32 -1.61 -14.27 -2.80
N GLU A 33 -2.05 -14.09 -4.05
CA GLU A 33 -2.78 -12.89 -4.48
C GLU A 33 -3.96 -12.55 -3.58
N HIS A 34 -4.03 -11.28 -3.18
CA HIS A 34 -5.15 -10.72 -2.46
C HIS A 34 -6.43 -10.83 -3.33
N PRO A 35 -7.60 -11.24 -2.79
CA PRO A 35 -8.80 -11.43 -3.61
C PRO A 35 -9.21 -10.21 -4.44
N ALA A 36 -9.01 -9.01 -3.89
CA ALA A 36 -9.25 -7.75 -4.61
C ALA A 36 -8.34 -7.58 -5.85
N ASP A 37 -7.08 -7.97 -5.74
CA ASP A 37 -6.09 -7.91 -6.82
C ASP A 37 -6.48 -8.86 -7.96
N ARG A 38 -6.76 -10.11 -7.62
CA ARG A 38 -7.21 -11.15 -8.56
C ARG A 38 -8.46 -10.72 -9.37
N SER A 39 -9.46 -10.14 -8.71
CA SER A 39 -10.68 -9.69 -9.40
C SER A 39 -10.45 -8.53 -10.36
N ALA A 40 -9.57 -7.60 -10.01
CA ALA A 40 -9.39 -6.37 -10.76
C ALA A 40 -8.74 -6.64 -12.12
N LEU A 41 -7.71 -7.50 -12.17
CA LEU A 41 -7.09 -7.90 -13.43
C LEU A 41 -8.06 -8.64 -14.35
N VAL A 42 -8.86 -9.55 -13.78
CA VAL A 42 -9.86 -10.31 -14.54
C VAL A 42 -10.98 -9.41 -15.07
N ALA A 43 -11.40 -8.40 -14.30
CA ALA A 43 -12.38 -7.42 -14.74
C ALA A 43 -11.84 -6.52 -15.87
N LEU A 44 -10.60 -6.04 -15.76
CA LEU A 44 -9.96 -5.22 -16.79
C LEU A 44 -9.85 -5.95 -18.13
N ARG A 45 -9.43 -7.22 -18.14
CA ARG A 45 -9.31 -8.04 -19.36
C ARG A 45 -10.63 -8.32 -20.07
N LYS A 46 -11.77 -8.16 -19.39
CA LYS A 46 -13.11 -8.34 -19.98
C LYS A 46 -13.66 -7.09 -20.66
N LEU A 47 -13.02 -5.94 -20.48
CA LEU A 47 -13.45 -4.70 -21.12
C LEU A 47 -13.14 -4.78 -22.62
N SER A 48 -14.18 -4.64 -23.45
CA SER A 48 -14.02 -4.59 -24.91
C SER A 48 -13.07 -3.46 -25.29
N GLY A 49 -12.05 -3.77 -26.10
CA GLY A 49 -11.04 -2.80 -26.53
C GLY A 49 -9.87 -2.59 -25.56
N PHE A 50 -9.84 -3.28 -24.41
CA PHE A 50 -8.72 -3.21 -23.46
C PHE A 50 -7.39 -3.58 -24.12
N ASP A 51 -7.35 -4.66 -24.91
CA ASP A 51 -6.12 -5.10 -25.58
C ASP A 51 -5.57 -4.05 -26.57
N THR A 52 -6.45 -3.31 -27.24
CA THR A 52 -6.05 -2.24 -28.17
C THR A 52 -5.44 -1.07 -27.41
N VAL A 53 -6.10 -0.64 -26.33
CA VAL A 53 -5.59 0.45 -25.47
C VAL A 53 -4.28 0.04 -24.80
N PHE A 54 -4.22 -1.19 -24.28
CA PHE A 54 -3.05 -1.75 -23.64
C PHE A 54 -1.86 -1.84 -24.61
N LYS A 55 -2.06 -2.33 -25.84
CA LYS A 55 -1.03 -2.35 -26.88
C LYS A 55 -0.56 -0.95 -27.25
N ALA A 56 -1.48 0.00 -27.40
CA ALA A 56 -1.14 1.39 -27.69
C ALA A 56 -0.29 2.01 -26.56
N LEU A 57 -0.69 1.84 -25.30
CA LEU A 57 0.06 2.32 -24.14
C LEU A 57 1.43 1.62 -24.03
N SER A 58 1.47 0.31 -24.20
CA SER A 58 2.71 -0.47 -24.14
C SER A 58 3.69 -0.09 -25.25
N GLY A 59 3.20 0.20 -26.46
CA GLY A 59 4.03 0.67 -27.56
C GLY A 59 4.62 2.07 -27.36
N LEU A 60 4.02 2.90 -26.49
CA LEU A 60 4.53 4.22 -26.12
C LEU A 60 5.57 4.15 -24.99
N LEU A 61 5.68 3.01 -24.30
CA LEU A 61 6.64 2.84 -23.21
C LEU A 61 8.01 2.47 -23.77
N PRO A 62 9.06 3.26 -23.49
CA PRO A 62 10.37 3.01 -24.05
C PRO A 62 11.12 1.99 -23.18
N GLU A 63 10.70 0.72 -23.21
CA GLU A 63 11.26 -0.35 -22.37
C GLU A 63 12.79 -0.50 -22.54
N ARG A 64 13.27 -0.35 -23.77
CA ARG A 64 14.71 -0.32 -24.08
C ARG A 64 15.41 0.88 -23.41
N SER A 65 14.76 2.04 -23.39
CA SER A 65 15.31 3.23 -22.71
C SER A 65 15.38 3.01 -21.20
N LEU A 66 14.33 2.43 -20.60
CA LEU A 66 14.32 2.08 -19.17
C LEU A 66 15.48 1.15 -18.81
N ARG A 67 15.71 0.10 -19.60
CA ARG A 67 16.85 -0.82 -19.43
C ARG A 67 18.19 -0.10 -19.55
N LEU A 68 18.35 0.74 -20.56
CA LEU A 68 19.59 1.50 -20.77
C LEU A 68 19.85 2.48 -19.63
N MET A 69 18.81 3.13 -19.10
CA MET A 69 18.89 4.07 -17.98
C MET A 69 19.47 3.41 -16.73
N PHE A 70 18.93 2.27 -16.29
CA PHE A 70 19.47 1.55 -15.13
C PHE A 70 20.83 0.94 -15.39
N LEU A 71 21.11 0.51 -16.62
CA LEU A 71 22.44 0.04 -16.98
C LEU A 71 23.48 1.16 -16.95
N SER A 72 23.10 2.41 -17.24
CA SER A 72 24.00 3.56 -17.27
C SER A 72 24.19 4.24 -15.93
N ASP A 73 23.17 4.25 -15.07
CA ASP A 73 23.09 5.13 -13.88
C ASP A 73 22.79 4.33 -12.59
N SER A 74 23.11 3.04 -12.57
CA SER A 74 22.96 2.18 -11.38
C SER A 74 23.98 1.04 -11.40
N VAL A 75 24.21 0.42 -10.25
CA VAL A 75 25.11 -0.73 -10.15
C VAL A 75 24.30 -2.01 -10.32
N ARG A 76 24.71 -2.86 -11.25
CA ARG A 76 24.04 -4.14 -11.49
C ARG A 76 24.39 -5.14 -10.39
N VAL A 77 23.38 -5.79 -9.84
CA VAL A 77 23.55 -6.91 -8.91
C VAL A 77 23.98 -8.16 -9.67
N SER A 78 25.05 -8.80 -9.20
CA SER A 78 25.67 -9.98 -9.81
C SER A 78 26.57 -10.71 -8.80
N ASP A 79 27.19 -11.82 -9.22
CA ASP A 79 28.19 -12.53 -8.39
C ASP A 79 29.42 -11.66 -8.07
N GLN A 80 29.68 -10.61 -8.88
CA GLN A 80 30.84 -9.72 -8.73
C GLN A 80 30.51 -8.42 -7.98
N GLN A 81 29.22 -8.08 -7.85
CA GLN A 81 28.77 -6.81 -7.27
C GLN A 81 27.47 -7.05 -6.51
N PHE A 82 27.41 -6.68 -5.23
CA PHE A 82 26.25 -6.97 -4.36
C PHE A 82 25.89 -8.48 -4.33
N ALA A 83 26.90 -9.35 -4.20
CA ALA A 83 26.73 -10.81 -4.23
C ALA A 83 25.63 -11.31 -3.26
N HIS A 84 25.55 -10.72 -2.07
CA HIS A 84 24.54 -11.09 -1.07
C HIS A 84 23.10 -10.80 -1.53
N LEU A 85 22.87 -9.66 -2.21
CA LEU A 85 21.56 -9.37 -2.82
C LEU A 85 21.27 -10.31 -4.00
N ASN A 86 22.29 -10.67 -4.77
CA ASN A 86 22.16 -11.62 -5.87
C ASN A 86 21.72 -13.00 -5.36
N ASP A 87 22.30 -13.46 -4.24
CA ASP A 87 21.93 -14.72 -3.59
C ASP A 87 20.50 -14.67 -3.06
N MET A 88 20.11 -13.59 -2.37
CA MET A 88 18.71 -13.39 -1.93
C MET A 88 17.72 -13.42 -3.10
N LEU A 89 18.08 -12.79 -4.23
CA LEU A 89 17.25 -12.75 -5.42
C LEU A 89 17.08 -14.15 -6.05
N ARG A 90 18.19 -14.88 -6.19
CA ARG A 90 18.17 -16.26 -6.70
C ARG A 90 17.39 -17.17 -5.78
N ASP A 91 17.56 -17.04 -4.47
CA ASP A 91 16.80 -17.78 -3.46
C ASP A 91 15.30 -17.48 -3.56
N ALA A 92 14.92 -16.22 -3.67
CA ALA A 92 13.52 -15.80 -3.82
C ALA A 92 12.89 -16.39 -5.09
N CYS A 93 13.60 -16.31 -6.23
CA CYS A 93 13.17 -16.92 -7.47
C CYS A 93 13.07 -18.44 -7.35
N TYR A 94 14.03 -19.09 -6.68
CA TYR A 94 14.02 -20.53 -6.45
C TYR A 94 12.83 -20.97 -5.59
N ILE A 95 12.55 -20.25 -4.50
CA ILE A 95 11.46 -20.53 -3.56
C ILE A 95 10.10 -20.40 -4.25
N LEU A 96 9.87 -19.32 -5.00
CA LEU A 96 8.62 -19.09 -5.74
C LEU A 96 8.60 -19.75 -7.13
N ASP A 97 9.65 -20.49 -7.46
CA ASP A 97 9.79 -21.19 -8.74
C ASP A 97 9.62 -20.26 -9.95
N LEU A 98 10.20 -19.06 -9.90
CA LEU A 98 10.22 -18.11 -11.01
C LEU A 98 11.26 -18.57 -12.04
N GLU A 99 10.81 -18.82 -13.27
CA GLU A 99 11.62 -19.45 -14.33
C GLU A 99 12.84 -18.61 -14.75
N LYS A 100 12.65 -17.29 -14.86
CA LYS A 100 13.70 -16.35 -15.25
C LYS A 100 13.97 -15.38 -14.10
N VAL A 101 15.20 -15.38 -13.61
CA VAL A 101 15.65 -14.40 -12.61
C VAL A 101 15.70 -13.02 -13.27
N PRO A 102 14.92 -12.03 -12.78
CA PRO A 102 14.94 -10.68 -13.34
C PRO A 102 16.27 -9.99 -13.02
N PRO A 103 16.79 -9.11 -13.89
CA PRO A 103 17.93 -8.25 -13.53
C PRO A 103 17.58 -7.39 -12.31
N MET A 104 18.54 -7.23 -11.40
CA MET A 104 18.43 -6.33 -10.26
C MET A 104 19.51 -5.25 -10.30
N TYR A 105 19.16 -4.04 -9.91
CA TYR A 105 20.07 -2.89 -9.83
C TYR A 105 19.97 -2.20 -8.48
N VAL A 106 21.09 -1.68 -8.00
CA VAL A 106 21.16 -0.76 -6.85
C VAL A 106 21.36 0.65 -7.38
N THR A 107 20.43 1.54 -7.08
CA THR A 107 20.47 2.96 -7.48
C THR A 107 20.78 3.83 -6.26
N GLN A 108 21.56 4.90 -6.48
CA GLN A 108 21.90 5.84 -5.42
C GLN A 108 20.69 6.72 -5.11
N ASP A 109 20.06 6.45 -3.98
CA ASP A 109 18.95 7.24 -3.45
C ASP A 109 18.91 7.01 -1.92
N PRO A 110 19.00 8.07 -1.10
CA PRO A 110 18.90 7.94 0.35
C PRO A 110 17.48 7.56 0.82
N GLN A 111 16.44 7.71 -0.01
CA GLN A 111 15.08 7.34 0.36
C GLN A 111 14.88 5.82 0.20
N PRO A 112 14.56 5.09 1.29
CA PRO A 112 14.35 3.65 1.23
C PRO A 112 13.19 3.28 0.32
N ASN A 113 13.51 2.55 -0.75
CA ASN A 113 12.55 2.13 -1.77
C ASN A 113 13.07 0.93 -2.57
N ALA A 114 12.15 0.09 -3.03
CA ALA A 114 12.36 -0.94 -4.03
C ALA A 114 11.18 -0.95 -5.00
N MET A 115 11.42 -1.41 -6.23
CA MET A 115 10.35 -1.56 -7.21
C MET A 115 10.65 -2.60 -8.27
N CYS A 116 9.60 -3.29 -8.69
CA CYS A 116 9.56 -4.16 -9.86
C CYS A 116 8.83 -3.47 -11.02
N ILE A 117 9.55 -3.25 -12.12
CA ILE A 117 9.08 -2.54 -13.32
C ILE A 117 9.55 -3.26 -14.58
N GLY A 118 8.99 -2.93 -15.74
CA GLY A 118 9.25 -3.61 -17.01
C GLY A 118 7.95 -4.10 -17.67
N LEU A 119 8.04 -4.46 -18.94
CA LEU A 119 6.91 -4.98 -19.72
C LEU A 119 7.12 -6.47 -20.01
N ASP A 120 8.04 -6.76 -20.92
CA ASP A 120 8.35 -8.12 -21.35
C ASP A 120 9.37 -8.77 -20.41
N GLU A 121 10.32 -7.96 -19.91
CA GLU A 121 11.32 -8.41 -18.96
C GLU A 121 11.29 -7.53 -17.71
N PRO A 122 10.79 -8.05 -16.57
CA PRO A 122 10.80 -7.29 -15.32
C PRO A 122 12.24 -7.07 -14.84
N ILE A 123 12.44 -5.92 -14.20
CA ILE A 123 13.67 -5.44 -13.59
C ILE A 123 13.32 -5.06 -12.16
N ILE A 124 14.16 -5.45 -11.22
CA ILE A 124 14.05 -5.04 -9.82
C ILE A 124 15.06 -3.94 -9.57
N VAL A 125 14.63 -2.86 -8.93
CA VAL A 125 15.49 -1.74 -8.56
C VAL A 125 15.39 -1.54 -7.07
N VAL A 126 16.54 -1.45 -6.40
CA VAL A 126 16.65 -1.23 -4.96
C VAL A 126 17.48 0.04 -4.74
N THR A 127 17.09 0.86 -3.77
CA THR A 127 17.81 2.08 -3.41
C THR A 127 18.90 1.81 -2.38
N THR A 128 19.97 2.61 -2.37
CA THR A 128 21.01 2.54 -1.33
C THR A 128 20.42 2.74 0.07
N GLY A 129 19.46 3.66 0.25
CA GLY A 129 18.80 3.89 1.54
C GLY A 129 18.06 2.66 2.06
N LEU A 130 17.54 1.79 1.19
CA LEU A 130 16.91 0.54 1.62
C LEU A 130 17.94 -0.51 2.03
N VAL A 131 19.03 -0.62 1.27
CA VAL A 131 20.15 -1.53 1.56
C VAL A 131 20.79 -1.22 2.91
N GLU A 132 20.89 0.06 3.26
CA GLU A 132 21.46 0.51 4.54
C GLU A 132 20.49 0.37 5.73
N LEU A 133 19.17 0.38 5.46
CA LEU A 133 18.14 0.37 6.50
C LEU A 133 17.81 -1.04 7.02
N LEU A 134 17.76 -2.04 6.13
CA LEU A 134 17.21 -3.36 6.44
C LEU A 134 18.30 -4.38 6.77
N ASP A 135 17.99 -5.27 7.72
CA ASP A 135 18.81 -6.46 7.98
C ASP A 135 18.60 -7.54 6.89
N GLU A 136 19.33 -8.65 6.98
CA GLU A 136 19.26 -9.72 5.99
C GLU A 136 17.83 -10.30 5.82
N GLU A 137 17.14 -10.59 6.91
CA GLU A 137 15.83 -11.24 6.85
C GLU A 137 14.72 -10.27 6.43
N GLU A 138 14.85 -9.00 6.83
CA GLU A 138 14.00 -7.90 6.40
C GLU A 138 14.18 -7.62 4.90
N MET A 139 15.43 -7.56 4.42
CA MET A 139 15.74 -7.39 3.00
C MET A 139 15.25 -8.58 2.18
N ARG A 140 15.37 -9.81 2.70
CA ARG A 140 14.85 -11.02 2.02
C ARG A 140 13.34 -10.96 1.86
N ALA A 141 12.61 -10.43 2.83
CA ALA A 141 11.17 -10.21 2.71
C ALA A 141 10.85 -9.19 1.60
N VAL A 142 11.63 -8.10 1.48
CA VAL A 142 11.49 -7.12 0.38
C VAL A 142 11.84 -7.72 -0.98
N VAL A 143 12.95 -8.44 -1.10
CA VAL A 143 13.32 -9.10 -2.37
C VAL A 143 12.25 -10.11 -2.77
N GLY A 144 11.71 -10.88 -1.82
CA GLY A 144 10.59 -11.78 -2.05
C GLY A 144 9.31 -11.06 -2.50
N HIS A 145 9.05 -9.87 -1.95
CA HIS A 145 7.95 -9.00 -2.35
C HIS A 145 8.10 -8.55 -3.81
N GLU A 146 9.28 -8.08 -4.22
CA GLU A 146 9.53 -7.67 -5.62
C GLU A 146 9.49 -8.84 -6.61
N VAL A 147 10.00 -10.01 -6.22
CA VAL A 147 9.87 -11.24 -7.01
C VAL A 147 8.40 -11.67 -7.11
N GLY A 148 7.61 -11.46 -6.05
CA GLY A 148 6.16 -11.63 -6.06
C GLY A 148 5.47 -10.75 -7.11
N HIS A 149 5.87 -9.48 -7.23
CA HIS A 149 5.38 -8.60 -8.29
C HIS A 149 5.77 -9.11 -9.69
N ALA A 150 7.00 -9.60 -9.86
CA ALA A 150 7.44 -10.17 -11.13
C ALA A 150 6.60 -11.40 -11.51
N LEU A 151 6.40 -12.34 -10.56
CA LEU A 151 5.63 -13.57 -10.78
C LEU A 151 4.14 -13.30 -11.06
N SER A 152 3.54 -12.31 -10.39
CA SER A 152 2.15 -11.91 -10.60
C SER A 152 1.93 -11.03 -11.84
N GLY A 153 3.00 -10.65 -12.57
CA GLY A 153 2.89 -9.75 -13.73
C GLY A 153 2.53 -8.31 -13.37
N HIS A 154 2.76 -7.89 -12.12
CA HIS A 154 2.45 -6.55 -11.63
C HIS A 154 3.38 -5.48 -12.21
N ALA A 155 4.59 -5.85 -12.63
CA ALA A 155 5.59 -4.96 -13.21
C ALA A 155 5.04 -4.14 -14.40
N VAL A 156 4.24 -4.77 -15.26
CA VAL A 156 3.63 -4.15 -16.45
C VAL A 156 2.77 -2.95 -16.06
N TYR A 157 1.80 -3.19 -15.18
CA TYR A 157 0.84 -2.19 -14.75
C TYR A 157 1.48 -1.10 -13.90
N ARG A 158 2.50 -1.46 -13.10
CA ARG A 158 3.32 -0.49 -12.36
C ARG A 158 4.05 0.45 -13.32
N THR A 159 4.63 -0.08 -14.39
CA THR A 159 5.31 0.71 -15.43
C THR A 159 4.33 1.66 -16.14
N ILE A 160 3.14 1.16 -16.50
CA ILE A 160 2.08 2.00 -17.08
C ILE A 160 1.66 3.10 -16.11
N LEU A 161 1.46 2.78 -14.82
CA LEU A 161 1.08 3.77 -13.80
C LEU A 161 2.13 4.88 -13.64
N LEU A 162 3.41 4.54 -13.62
CA LEU A 162 4.50 5.52 -13.53
C LEU A 162 4.50 6.45 -14.74
N PHE A 163 4.39 5.89 -15.94
CA PHE A 163 4.32 6.66 -17.18
C PHE A 163 3.09 7.57 -17.23
N LEU A 164 1.89 7.05 -16.94
CA LEU A 164 0.65 7.81 -16.95
C LEU A 164 0.67 8.91 -15.88
N THR A 165 1.24 8.65 -14.71
CA THR A 165 1.41 9.67 -13.67
C THR A 165 2.34 10.79 -14.15
N SER A 166 3.48 10.45 -14.77
CA SER A 166 4.38 11.46 -15.33
C SER A 166 3.72 12.24 -16.47
N LEU A 167 2.97 11.57 -17.34
CA LEU A 167 2.23 12.19 -18.43
C LEU A 167 1.16 13.14 -17.90
N ALA A 168 0.37 12.72 -16.91
CA ALA A 168 -0.67 13.54 -16.27
C ALA A 168 -0.11 14.87 -15.76
N ILE A 169 1.06 14.82 -15.09
CA ILE A 169 1.74 16.03 -14.61
C ILE A 169 2.14 16.94 -15.77
N ARG A 170 2.68 16.38 -16.86
CA ARG A 170 3.14 17.16 -18.04
C ARG A 170 2.00 17.82 -18.81
N ILE A 171 0.80 17.26 -18.76
CA ILE A 171 -0.38 17.77 -19.48
C ILE A 171 -1.44 18.37 -18.54
N ALA A 172 -1.12 18.58 -17.26
CA ALA A 172 -2.06 19.09 -16.27
C ALA A 172 -2.68 20.45 -16.64
N TRP A 173 -2.01 21.21 -17.51
CA TRP A 173 -2.48 22.49 -18.06
C TRP A 173 -3.63 22.34 -19.08
N ILE A 174 -3.95 21.13 -19.55
CA ILE A 174 -5.06 20.85 -20.49
C ILE A 174 -6.31 20.44 -19.69
N PRO A 175 -7.38 21.27 -19.61
CA PRO A 175 -8.47 21.08 -18.65
C PRO A 175 -9.26 19.78 -18.77
N LEU A 176 -9.52 19.30 -20.00
CA LEU A 176 -10.38 18.13 -20.25
C LEU A 176 -9.60 16.81 -20.40
N GLY A 177 -8.38 16.84 -20.93
CA GLY A 177 -7.53 15.64 -21.07
C GLY A 177 -7.07 15.09 -19.72
N ASN A 178 -6.89 15.98 -18.73
CA ASN A 178 -6.45 15.61 -17.40
C ASN A 178 -7.49 14.76 -16.65
N LEU A 179 -8.80 15.01 -16.83
CA LEU A 179 -9.84 14.31 -16.07
C LEU A 179 -9.88 12.79 -16.39
N ALA A 180 -9.80 12.42 -17.67
CA ALA A 180 -9.80 11.03 -18.09
C ALA A 180 -8.55 10.28 -17.60
N ILE A 181 -7.37 10.89 -17.75
CA ILE A 181 -6.12 10.31 -17.26
C ILE A 181 -6.14 10.18 -15.74
N MET A 182 -6.62 11.19 -15.01
CA MET A 182 -6.74 11.15 -13.56
C MET A 182 -7.66 10.04 -13.07
N ALA A 183 -8.77 9.77 -13.77
CA ALA A 183 -9.64 8.63 -13.46
C ALA A 183 -8.90 7.30 -13.64
N ILE A 184 -8.18 7.13 -14.75
CA ILE A 184 -7.38 5.92 -15.02
C ILE A 184 -6.26 5.75 -13.98
N VAL A 185 -5.50 6.81 -13.70
CA VAL A 185 -4.42 6.82 -12.71
C VAL A 185 -4.98 6.48 -11.32
N THR A 186 -6.13 7.04 -10.94
CA THR A 186 -6.76 6.75 -9.64
C THR A 186 -7.16 5.27 -9.53
N ALA A 187 -7.78 4.72 -10.57
CA ALA A 187 -8.14 3.30 -10.62
C ALA A 187 -6.90 2.39 -10.56
N LEU A 188 -5.86 2.71 -11.34
CA LEU A 188 -4.59 1.96 -11.33
C LEU A 188 -3.88 2.07 -9.98
N ARG A 189 -3.93 3.22 -9.29
CA ARG A 189 -3.38 3.39 -7.94
C ARG A 189 -4.13 2.56 -6.90
N GLU A 190 -5.46 2.54 -6.96
CA GLU A 190 -6.26 1.67 -6.08
C GLU A 190 -5.91 0.20 -6.31
N TRP A 191 -5.86 -0.24 -7.56
CA TRP A 191 -5.46 -1.60 -7.89
C TRP A 191 -4.04 -1.92 -7.42
N PHE A 192 -3.08 -1.02 -7.69
CA PHE A 192 -1.69 -1.21 -7.28
C PHE A 192 -1.56 -1.31 -5.75
N ARG A 193 -2.33 -0.52 -4.98
CA ARG A 193 -2.38 -0.69 -3.52
C ARG A 193 -2.89 -2.06 -3.06
N LYS A 194 -3.70 -2.77 -3.87
CA LYS A 194 -4.10 -4.16 -3.58
C LYS A 194 -3.04 -5.17 -3.96
N SER A 195 -2.30 -4.92 -5.04
CA SER A 195 -1.19 -5.78 -5.44
C SER A 195 -0.02 -5.73 -4.46
N GLU A 196 0.16 -4.61 -3.74
CA GLU A 196 1.08 -4.52 -2.59
C GLU A 196 0.79 -5.56 -1.49
N LEU A 197 -0.49 -5.81 -1.18
CA LEU A 197 -0.88 -6.82 -0.20
C LEU A 197 -0.59 -8.23 -0.71
N SER A 198 -0.74 -8.48 -2.01
CA SER A 198 -0.33 -9.73 -2.66
C SER A 198 1.18 -9.92 -2.55
N ALA A 199 1.95 -8.88 -2.83
CA ALA A 199 3.41 -8.92 -2.79
C ALA A 199 3.95 -9.05 -1.35
N ASP A 200 3.30 -8.46 -0.35
CA ASP A 200 3.63 -8.69 1.08
C ASP A 200 3.53 -10.18 1.46
N ARG A 201 2.50 -10.85 0.96
CA ARG A 201 2.30 -12.29 1.18
C ARG A 201 3.38 -13.10 0.47
N ALA A 202 3.76 -12.75 -0.76
CA ALA A 202 4.88 -13.36 -1.46
C ALA A 202 6.21 -13.15 -0.71
N GLY A 203 6.45 -11.94 -0.20
CA GLY A 203 7.58 -11.61 0.65
C GLY A 203 7.64 -12.49 1.91
N LEU A 204 6.50 -12.73 2.56
CA LEU A 204 6.43 -13.64 3.70
C LEU A 204 6.67 -15.11 3.32
N LEU A 205 6.18 -15.58 2.16
CA LEU A 205 6.47 -16.95 1.69
C LEU A 205 7.96 -17.16 1.39
N VAL A 206 8.64 -16.14 0.89
CA VAL A 206 10.09 -16.16 0.63
C VAL A 206 10.88 -16.04 1.92
N GLY A 207 10.56 -15.07 2.78
CA GLY A 207 11.29 -14.84 4.03
C GLY A 207 11.05 -15.93 5.08
N GLN A 208 9.81 -16.42 5.17
CA GLN A 208 9.32 -17.39 6.17
C GLN A 208 9.54 -16.94 7.63
N ASP A 209 9.65 -15.63 7.82
CA ASP A 209 9.82 -14.99 9.13
C ASP A 209 8.88 -13.78 9.23
N LEU A 210 7.70 -14.01 9.82
CA LEU A 210 6.69 -12.97 10.00
C LEU A 210 7.22 -11.79 10.81
N LYS A 211 8.09 -12.05 11.80
CA LYS A 211 8.66 -10.98 12.63
C LYS A 211 9.59 -10.10 11.80
N ALA A 212 10.43 -10.69 10.96
CA ALA A 212 11.28 -9.93 10.05
C ALA A 212 10.46 -9.11 9.06
N SER A 213 9.41 -9.67 8.44
CA SER A 213 8.53 -8.91 7.55
C SER A 213 7.86 -7.72 8.25
N MET A 214 7.38 -7.91 9.48
CA MET A 214 6.78 -6.82 10.27
C MET A 214 7.81 -5.77 10.70
N ARG A 215 9.02 -6.17 11.12
CA ARG A 215 10.10 -5.22 11.44
C ARG A 215 10.50 -4.41 10.22
N GLY A 216 10.60 -5.03 9.04
CA GLY A 216 10.89 -4.34 7.79
C GLY A 216 9.87 -3.22 7.53
N LEU A 217 8.57 -3.53 7.56
CA LEU A 217 7.52 -2.51 7.40
C LEU A 217 7.57 -1.41 8.48
N MET A 218 7.90 -1.79 9.72
CA MET A 218 8.07 -0.84 10.83
C MET A 218 9.26 0.09 10.58
N LYS A 219 10.40 -0.41 10.07
CA LYS A 219 11.57 0.39 9.70
C LYS A 219 11.30 1.32 8.52
N ILE A 220 10.51 0.89 7.53
CA ILE A 220 10.06 1.80 6.45
C ILE A 220 9.27 2.98 7.03
N ALA A 221 8.55 2.78 8.14
CA ALA A 221 7.79 3.83 8.80
C ALA A 221 8.64 4.73 9.71
N GLY A 222 9.57 4.16 10.47
CA GLY A 222 10.24 4.80 11.60
C GLY A 222 11.77 4.85 11.56
N GLY A 223 12.42 4.33 10.52
CA GLY A 223 13.88 4.28 10.41
C GLY A 223 14.52 3.14 11.20
N ASN A 224 15.82 3.25 11.48
CA ASN A 224 16.65 2.15 12.04
C ASN A 224 16.73 2.11 13.59
N HIS A 225 15.82 2.79 14.30
CA HIS A 225 15.84 2.88 15.76
C HIS A 225 15.08 1.73 16.43
N LEU A 226 15.36 0.49 16.04
CA LEU A 226 14.62 -0.68 16.51
C LEU A 226 14.60 -0.84 18.04
N HIS A 227 15.62 -0.36 18.75
CA HIS A 227 15.69 -0.40 20.21
C HIS A 227 14.65 0.52 20.88
N GLU A 228 14.10 1.49 20.15
CA GLU A 228 13.04 2.39 20.60
C GLU A 228 11.66 1.99 20.04
N MET A 229 11.59 0.97 19.19
CA MET A 229 10.39 0.58 18.46
C MET A 229 9.90 -0.80 18.91
N ASN A 230 8.58 -0.99 18.94
CA ASN A 230 7.96 -2.25 19.35
C ASN A 230 6.89 -2.67 18.34
N VAL A 231 7.03 -3.90 17.82
CA VAL A 231 6.14 -4.43 16.77
C VAL A 231 4.70 -4.59 17.27
N ASP A 232 4.49 -5.00 18.52
CA ASP A 232 3.13 -5.14 19.07
C ASP A 232 2.46 -3.77 19.24
N ALA A 233 3.22 -2.74 19.63
CA ALA A 233 2.72 -1.37 19.67
C ALA A 233 2.39 -0.84 18.26
N PHE A 234 3.22 -1.14 17.27
CA PHE A 234 2.98 -0.80 15.87
C PHE A 234 1.72 -1.48 15.30
N LEU A 235 1.43 -2.71 15.71
CA LEU A 235 0.20 -3.42 15.35
C LEU A 235 -1.03 -2.84 16.06
N LYS A 236 -0.91 -2.46 17.34
CA LYS A 236 -1.98 -1.73 18.06
C LYS A 236 -2.30 -0.39 17.38
N GLN A 237 -1.29 0.31 16.85
CA GLN A 237 -1.48 1.52 16.05
C GLN A 237 -2.31 1.24 14.79
N ALA A 238 -2.14 0.08 14.15
CA ALA A 238 -2.99 -0.32 13.02
C ALA A 238 -4.43 -0.57 13.46
N GLU A 239 -4.65 -1.24 14.59
CA GLU A 239 -5.99 -1.45 15.17
C GLU A 239 -6.68 -0.13 15.52
N GLU A 240 -5.95 0.84 16.06
CA GLU A 240 -6.44 2.20 16.32
C GLU A 240 -6.82 2.92 15.01
N TYR A 241 -5.96 2.84 13.98
CA TYR A 241 -6.25 3.42 12.67
C TYR A 241 -7.51 2.80 12.03
N GLU A 242 -7.75 1.50 12.17
CA GLU A 242 -8.94 0.82 11.66
C GLU A 242 -10.19 1.10 12.48
N ALA A 243 -10.09 1.11 13.82
CA ALA A 243 -11.21 1.27 14.72
C ALA A 243 -11.63 2.74 14.92
N GLY A 244 -10.69 3.66 14.76
CA GLY A 244 -10.83 5.05 15.19
C GLY A 244 -11.69 5.91 14.25
N GLY A 245 -12.41 6.84 14.88
CA GLY A 245 -12.93 8.04 14.26
C GLY A 245 -14.43 8.07 13.99
N ASP A 246 -14.89 9.22 13.52
CA ASP A 246 -16.23 9.42 12.99
C ASP A 246 -16.27 9.28 11.45
N LEU A 247 -17.41 9.63 10.84
CA LEU A 247 -17.56 9.59 9.38
C LEU A 247 -16.56 10.52 8.67
N ARG A 248 -16.24 11.67 9.27
CA ARG A 248 -15.28 12.63 8.73
C ARG A 248 -13.88 12.06 8.74
N ASP A 249 -13.48 11.38 9.82
CA ASP A 249 -12.20 10.70 9.90
C ASP A 249 -12.07 9.62 8.83
N SER A 250 -13.17 8.89 8.56
CA SER A 250 -13.23 7.88 7.52
C SER A 250 -13.03 8.49 6.11
N VAL A 251 -13.60 9.68 5.84
CA VAL A 251 -13.36 10.44 4.61
C VAL A 251 -11.91 10.94 4.54
N LEU A 252 -11.36 11.45 5.65
CA LEU A 252 -9.96 11.90 5.72
C LEU A 252 -8.98 10.75 5.47
N LYS A 253 -9.25 9.54 5.98
CA LYS A 253 -8.48 8.34 5.66
C LYS A 253 -8.45 8.08 4.16
N ILE A 254 -9.61 8.14 3.48
CA ILE A 254 -9.67 7.99 2.02
C ILE A 254 -8.82 9.06 1.33
N LEU A 255 -8.99 10.34 1.68
CA LEU A 255 -8.25 11.45 1.09
C LEU A 255 -6.73 11.30 1.28
N ASN A 256 -6.28 10.79 2.43
CA ASN A 256 -4.87 10.54 2.72
C ASN A 256 -4.29 9.33 1.95
N VAL A 257 -5.14 8.36 1.58
CA VAL A 257 -4.74 7.18 0.81
C VAL A 257 -4.67 7.48 -0.70
N LEU A 258 -5.56 8.32 -1.24
CA LEU A 258 -5.66 8.62 -2.68
C LEU A 258 -4.33 9.02 -3.37
N PRO A 259 -3.47 9.90 -2.79
CA PRO A 259 -2.23 10.29 -3.45
C PRO A 259 -1.13 9.22 -3.37
N ARG A 260 -1.28 8.20 -2.52
CA ARG A 260 -0.23 7.23 -2.23
C ARG A 260 -0.21 6.06 -3.22
N THR A 261 1.00 5.61 -3.54
CA THR A 261 1.24 4.39 -4.35
C THR A 261 1.14 3.13 -3.50
N HIS A 262 1.54 3.18 -2.23
CA HIS A 262 1.50 2.05 -1.31
C HIS A 262 0.47 2.29 -0.21
N PRO A 263 -0.19 1.24 0.32
CA PRO A 263 -0.94 1.35 1.57
C PRO A 263 -0.03 1.78 2.71
N PHE A 264 -0.61 2.31 3.79
CA PHE A 264 0.15 2.63 5.00
C PHE A 264 0.83 1.39 5.58
N THR A 265 2.06 1.55 6.04
CA THR A 265 2.91 0.47 6.58
C THR A 265 2.26 -0.26 7.75
N THR A 266 1.56 0.47 8.63
CA THR A 266 0.78 -0.11 9.74
C THR A 266 -0.33 -1.03 9.24
N VAL A 267 -1.09 -0.59 8.23
CA VAL A 267 -2.17 -1.38 7.60
C VAL A 267 -1.61 -2.62 6.91
N ARG A 268 -0.49 -2.50 6.19
CA ARG A 268 0.21 -3.64 5.58
C ARG A 268 0.64 -4.66 6.62
N ALA A 269 1.21 -4.21 7.74
CA ALA A 269 1.65 -5.10 8.81
C ALA A 269 0.48 -5.86 9.45
N ALA A 270 -0.64 -5.20 9.70
CA ALA A 270 -1.85 -5.82 10.22
C ALA A 270 -2.46 -6.85 9.25
N GLU A 271 -2.60 -6.50 7.96
CA GLU A 271 -3.11 -7.41 6.94
C GLU A 271 -2.18 -8.62 6.72
N LEU A 272 -0.87 -8.42 6.76
CA LEU A 272 0.11 -9.50 6.66
C LEU A 272 0.02 -10.45 7.86
N LYS A 273 -0.06 -9.93 9.08
CA LYS A 273 -0.24 -10.74 10.31
C LYS A 273 -1.54 -11.55 10.25
N LYS A 274 -2.63 -10.90 9.87
CA LYS A 274 -3.95 -11.55 9.70
C LYS A 274 -3.91 -12.66 8.67
N TRP A 275 -3.22 -12.47 7.55
CA TRP A 275 -3.05 -13.52 6.55
C TRP A 275 -2.16 -14.65 7.06
N ALA A 276 -1.06 -14.35 7.75
CA ALA A 276 -0.16 -15.35 8.31
C ALA A 276 -0.86 -16.28 9.33
N GLU A 277 -1.83 -15.76 10.08
CA GLU A 277 -2.68 -16.49 11.04
C GLU A 277 -3.84 -17.25 10.35
N SER A 278 -4.06 -17.04 9.05
CA SER A 278 -5.15 -17.67 8.32
C SER A 278 -4.86 -19.13 7.93
N ARG A 279 -5.93 -19.90 7.69
CA ARG A 279 -5.82 -21.25 7.14
C ARG A 279 -5.25 -21.28 5.72
N ASP A 280 -5.45 -20.22 4.93
CA ASP A 280 -4.94 -20.17 3.56
C ASP A 280 -3.41 -20.15 3.53
N HIS A 281 -2.80 -19.34 4.40
CA HIS A 281 -1.35 -19.32 4.57
C HIS A 281 -0.83 -20.69 5.04
N GLN A 282 -1.46 -21.28 6.07
CA GLN A 282 -1.07 -22.60 6.58
C GLN A 282 -1.13 -23.67 5.48
N ARG A 283 -2.20 -23.70 4.69
CA ARG A 283 -2.36 -24.63 3.56
C ARG A 283 -1.22 -24.51 2.54
N ILE A 284 -0.82 -23.29 2.20
CA ILE A 284 0.30 -23.06 1.28
C ILE A 284 1.59 -23.61 1.88
N MET A 285 1.84 -23.33 3.16
CA MET A 285 3.00 -23.87 3.89
C MET A 285 2.97 -25.41 3.96
N ASP A 286 1.80 -26.04 4.05
CA ASP A 286 1.67 -27.50 4.04
C ASP A 286 1.86 -28.11 2.64
N GLY A 287 1.96 -27.29 1.59
CA GLY A 287 2.12 -27.73 0.19
C GLY A 287 0.82 -27.81 -0.61
N HIS A 288 -0.28 -27.31 -0.05
CA HIS A 288 -1.60 -27.27 -0.66
C HIS A 288 -1.90 -25.89 -1.26
N TYR A 289 -1.38 -25.63 -2.46
CA TYR A 289 -1.55 -24.37 -3.18
C TYR A 289 -1.88 -24.58 -4.66
N PRO A 290 -2.58 -23.63 -5.32
CA PRO A 290 -2.81 -23.65 -6.76
C PRO A 290 -1.50 -23.69 -7.55
N ARG A 291 -1.44 -24.53 -8.59
CA ARG A 291 -0.26 -24.65 -9.46
C ARG A 291 -0.48 -23.92 -10.77
N ARG A 292 0.59 -23.36 -11.36
CA ARG A 292 0.54 -22.65 -12.66
C ARG A 292 -0.02 -23.51 -13.79
N THR A 293 0.19 -24.82 -13.72
CA THR A 293 -0.36 -25.79 -14.68
C THR A 293 -1.90 -25.79 -14.72
N GLU A 294 -2.54 -25.39 -13.62
CA GLU A 294 -4.01 -25.38 -13.44
C GLU A 294 -4.63 -24.01 -13.77
N ASP A 295 -3.83 -23.00 -14.11
CA ASP A 295 -4.34 -21.64 -14.31
C ASP A 295 -5.27 -21.52 -15.52
N LYS A 296 -5.08 -22.37 -16.55
CA LYS A 296 -5.91 -22.38 -17.77
C LYS A 296 -7.34 -22.87 -17.52
N ASP A 297 -7.52 -23.72 -16.51
CA ASP A 297 -8.81 -24.36 -16.20
C ASP A 297 -9.64 -23.53 -15.20
N THR A 298 -9.15 -22.35 -14.83
CA THR A 298 -9.76 -21.54 -13.79
C THR A 298 -10.96 -20.74 -14.30
N SER A 299 -12.10 -20.93 -13.63
CA SER A 299 -13.33 -20.20 -13.89
C SER A 299 -13.23 -18.76 -13.40
N VAL A 300 -13.44 -17.82 -14.32
CA VAL A 300 -13.56 -16.39 -13.99
C VAL A 300 -14.73 -16.13 -13.04
N LYS A 301 -15.83 -16.87 -13.17
CA LYS A 301 -17.01 -16.71 -12.30
C LYS A 301 -16.67 -17.00 -10.85
N ASP A 302 -15.81 -17.99 -10.61
CA ASP A 302 -15.39 -18.38 -9.26
C ASP A 302 -14.48 -17.32 -8.66
N SER A 303 -13.53 -16.77 -9.42
CA SER A 303 -12.71 -15.63 -8.99
C SER A 303 -13.57 -14.41 -8.58
N PHE A 304 -14.61 -14.07 -9.35
CA PHE A 304 -15.52 -12.98 -8.98
C PHE A 304 -16.31 -13.28 -7.69
N ARG A 305 -16.77 -14.52 -7.52
CA ARG A 305 -17.50 -14.95 -6.31
C ARG A 305 -16.60 -14.91 -5.08
N GLU A 306 -15.35 -15.34 -5.19
CA GLU A 306 -14.36 -15.26 -4.09
C GLU A 306 -14.11 -13.81 -3.67
N SER A 307 -13.88 -12.91 -4.63
CA SER A 307 -13.68 -11.49 -4.32
C SER A 307 -14.93 -10.85 -3.73
N ALA A 308 -16.13 -11.17 -4.23
CA ALA A 308 -17.39 -10.69 -3.65
C ALA A 308 -17.57 -11.16 -2.20
N ASN A 309 -17.28 -12.43 -1.91
CA ASN A 309 -17.31 -12.98 -0.55
C ASN A 309 -16.28 -12.30 0.36
N HIS A 310 -15.08 -12.04 -0.16
CA HIS A 310 -14.04 -11.30 0.56
C HIS A 310 -14.54 -9.89 0.93
N TYR A 311 -15.05 -9.12 -0.03
CA TYR A 311 -15.59 -7.78 0.22
C TYR A 311 -16.78 -7.79 1.18
N ALA A 312 -17.73 -8.71 1.01
CA ALA A 312 -18.87 -8.85 1.92
C ALA A 312 -18.40 -9.12 3.36
N THR A 313 -17.39 -9.96 3.51
CA THR A 313 -16.77 -10.24 4.81
C THR A 313 -16.04 -9.01 5.35
N SER A 314 -15.22 -8.34 4.54
CA SER A 314 -14.51 -7.11 4.93
C SER A 314 -15.48 -6.02 5.38
N VAL A 315 -16.59 -5.80 4.66
CA VAL A 315 -17.63 -4.84 5.05
C VAL A 315 -18.25 -5.23 6.38
N LYS A 316 -18.66 -6.50 6.54
CA LYS A 316 -19.30 -7.01 7.75
C LYS A 316 -18.38 -6.96 8.98
N SER A 317 -17.09 -7.20 8.81
CA SER A 317 -16.11 -7.20 9.90
C SER A 317 -15.46 -5.83 10.12
N SER A 318 -15.72 -4.84 9.26
CA SER A 318 -15.07 -3.54 9.35
C SER A 318 -15.55 -2.78 10.60
N LYS A 319 -14.59 -2.21 11.33
CA LYS A 319 -14.87 -1.31 12.45
C LYS A 319 -15.13 0.14 11.99
N ASP A 320 -14.79 0.45 10.73
CA ASP A 320 -14.84 1.80 10.16
C ASP A 320 -16.30 2.33 10.02
N PRO A 321 -16.59 3.56 10.48
CA PRO A 321 -17.92 4.17 10.41
C PRO A 321 -18.55 4.23 9.01
N LEU A 322 -17.78 4.49 7.95
CA LEU A 322 -18.32 4.50 6.57
C LEU A 322 -18.77 3.10 6.16
N MET A 323 -17.97 2.08 6.47
CA MET A 323 -18.28 0.69 6.13
C MET A 323 -19.47 0.16 6.95
N LYS A 324 -19.60 0.58 8.21
CA LYS A 324 -20.79 0.31 9.03
C LYS A 324 -22.04 0.94 8.43
N LEU A 325 -21.98 2.18 7.96
CA LEU A 325 -23.11 2.83 7.28
C LEU A 325 -23.53 2.06 6.02
N VAL A 326 -22.58 1.60 5.20
CA VAL A 326 -22.85 0.77 4.02
C VAL A 326 -23.52 -0.55 4.42
N SER A 327 -23.00 -1.22 5.45
CA SER A 327 -23.60 -2.42 6.04
C SER A 327 -25.04 -2.19 6.51
N ASP A 328 -25.29 -1.10 7.26
CA ASP A 328 -26.60 -0.74 7.79
C ASP A 328 -27.63 -0.46 6.68
N ILE A 329 -27.20 0.23 5.62
CA ILE A 329 -28.02 0.51 4.43
C ILE A 329 -28.37 -0.80 3.70
N ALA A 330 -27.37 -1.66 3.47
CA ALA A 330 -27.57 -2.94 2.79
C ALA A 330 -28.41 -3.92 3.64
N GLY A 331 -28.34 -3.82 4.96
CA GLY A 331 -29.11 -4.62 5.92
C GLY A 331 -30.54 -4.11 6.19
N GLY A 332 -30.97 -3.00 5.59
CA GLY A 332 -32.34 -2.50 5.68
C GLY A 332 -32.74 -1.88 7.03
N ALA A 333 -31.77 -1.40 7.83
CA ALA A 333 -32.06 -0.75 9.11
C ALA A 333 -32.63 0.68 8.90
N GLY A 334 -33.94 0.82 9.12
CA GLY A 334 -34.77 1.97 8.75
C GLY A 334 -34.60 3.28 9.53
N ASP A 335 -33.39 3.81 9.67
CA ASP A 335 -33.19 5.23 10.00
C ASP A 335 -31.98 5.80 9.25
N LEU A 336 -32.23 6.19 7.99
CA LEU A 336 -31.21 6.64 7.03
C LEU A 336 -31.18 8.16 6.86
N GLY A 337 -32.29 8.86 7.11
CA GLY A 337 -32.38 10.30 6.88
C GLY A 337 -31.64 11.15 7.92
N GLY A 338 -31.66 10.74 9.18
CA GLY A 338 -31.12 11.52 10.30
C GLY A 338 -29.58 11.53 10.42
N ARG A 339 -28.91 10.44 10.02
CA ARG A 339 -27.45 10.27 10.16
C ARG A 339 -26.67 10.89 9.00
N VAL A 340 -27.16 10.73 7.76
CA VAL A 340 -26.54 11.31 6.55
C VAL A 340 -26.59 12.84 6.59
N ARG A 341 -27.72 13.43 7.01
CA ARG A 341 -27.88 14.90 7.15
C ARG A 341 -26.97 15.50 8.24
N ARG A 342 -26.68 14.75 9.31
CA ARG A 342 -25.78 15.19 10.39
C ARG A 342 -24.31 15.14 9.96
N GLY A 343 -23.93 14.15 9.15
CA GLY A 343 -22.57 14.03 8.58
C GLY A 343 -22.24 15.09 7.52
N PHE A 344 -23.21 15.44 6.65
CA PHE A 344 -23.03 16.52 5.67
C PHE A 344 -23.19 17.92 6.27
N GLY A 345 -23.95 18.09 7.35
CA GLY A 345 -24.09 19.36 8.07
C GLY A 345 -22.78 19.88 8.69
N GLY A 346 -21.82 18.98 8.98
CA GLY A 346 -20.50 19.37 9.48
C GLY A 346 -19.54 19.95 8.43
N PHE A 347 -19.86 19.83 7.13
CA PHE A 347 -19.08 20.41 6.04
C PHE A 347 -19.54 21.82 5.64
N ALA A 348 -20.72 22.24 6.09
CA ALA A 348 -21.30 23.55 5.80
C ALA A 348 -21.84 24.17 7.08
N GLY A 349 -20.99 24.84 7.86
CA GLY A 349 -21.45 25.56 9.05
C GLY A 349 -20.36 26.03 10.01
N ALA A 350 -19.62 27.08 9.62
CA ALA A 350 -18.99 27.99 10.56
C ALA A 350 -19.22 29.42 10.05
N ALA A 351 -20.45 29.90 10.16
CA ALA A 351 -20.72 31.33 10.25
C ALA A 351 -20.79 31.67 11.74
N PRO A 352 -20.11 32.73 12.23
CA PRO A 352 -20.16 33.07 13.64
C PRO A 352 -21.56 33.58 13.98
N ALA A 353 -22.20 32.95 14.97
CA ALA A 353 -23.43 33.47 15.54
C ALA A 353 -23.09 34.69 16.40
N GLU A 354 -23.71 35.83 16.09
CA GLU A 354 -23.71 37.02 16.94
C GLU A 354 -24.32 36.70 18.31
N ASP A 355 -23.62 37.13 19.36
CA ASP A 355 -24.07 37.08 20.75
C ASP A 355 -25.40 37.84 20.90
N GLN A 356 -26.48 37.11 21.22
CA GLN A 356 -27.64 37.68 21.90
C GLN A 356 -27.61 37.26 23.37
N PRO A 357 -27.69 38.21 24.31
CA PRO A 357 -27.67 37.89 25.73
C PRO A 357 -28.99 37.24 26.17
N PRO A 358 -28.96 36.40 27.22
CA PRO A 358 -30.10 35.58 27.61
C PRO A 358 -31.20 36.43 28.25
N ARG A 359 -32.44 36.23 27.78
CA ARG A 359 -33.66 36.70 28.43
C ARG A 359 -33.87 35.94 29.74
N ASN A 360 -33.74 36.64 30.87
CA ASN A 360 -34.35 36.24 32.14
C ASN A 360 -35.62 37.07 32.36
N GLY A 361 -36.72 36.37 32.60
CA GLY A 361 -38.01 36.97 32.92
C GLY A 361 -38.08 37.41 34.38
N SER A 362 -38.66 38.59 34.60
CA SER A 362 -39.44 38.90 35.81
C SER A 362 -40.46 39.95 35.42
N ASP A 363 -41.70 39.51 35.35
CA ASP A 363 -42.89 40.32 35.22
C ASP A 363 -43.19 40.90 36.62
N SER A 364 -43.04 42.21 36.78
CA SER A 364 -43.51 42.94 37.96
C SER A 364 -43.80 44.39 37.58
N SER A 365 -44.94 44.83 38.08
CA SER A 365 -45.71 46.03 37.83
C SER A 365 -45.03 47.37 38.12
N ASP A 366 -45.77 48.42 37.72
CA ASP A 366 -45.68 49.83 38.15
C ASP A 366 -44.62 50.64 37.38
N GLY A 367 -44.87 51.84 36.82
CA GLY A 367 -45.95 52.79 36.95
C GLY A 367 -45.33 54.19 36.78
N TRP A 368 -45.73 54.89 35.72
CA TRP A 368 -45.83 56.36 35.60
C TRP A 368 -44.59 57.30 35.72
N ASP A 369 -44.49 58.13 34.66
CA ASP A 369 -44.30 59.60 34.64
C ASP A 369 -42.91 60.26 34.60
N GLY A 370 -42.83 61.36 33.85
CA GLY A 370 -42.03 62.53 34.23
C GLY A 370 -40.74 62.86 33.46
N THR A 371 -40.89 63.60 32.35
CA THR A 371 -40.22 64.90 32.06
C THR A 371 -38.70 65.14 32.26
N THR A 372 -38.08 65.58 31.15
CA THR A 372 -37.13 66.72 30.97
C THR A 372 -35.98 66.95 31.95
N ASP A 373 -34.74 67.00 31.42
CA ASP A 373 -33.97 68.26 31.36
C ASP A 373 -32.59 68.08 30.70
N THR A 374 -32.35 68.88 29.66
CA THR A 374 -31.03 69.31 29.18
C THR A 374 -30.77 70.69 29.80
N PRO A 375 -29.55 71.05 30.23
CA PRO A 375 -28.61 71.80 29.36
C PRO A 375 -27.12 71.68 29.80
N PRO A 376 -26.19 72.57 29.39
CA PRO A 376 -25.72 72.86 28.03
C PRO A 376 -24.19 72.67 27.86
N ARG A 377 -23.73 72.88 26.62
CA ARG A 377 -22.34 73.10 26.20
C ARG A 377 -21.60 74.19 27.00
N ALA A 378 -20.29 74.01 27.11
CA ALA A 378 -19.31 75.09 27.00
C ALA A 378 -18.08 74.57 26.22
N ASP A 379 -17.59 75.43 25.34
CA ASP A 379 -16.45 75.25 24.45
C ASP A 379 -15.11 75.29 25.22
N ASP A 380 -14.12 74.56 24.69
CA ASP A 380 -12.73 75.03 24.46
C ASP A 380 -12.04 74.09 23.44
#